data_AF-A0A084H237-F1
#
_entry.id   AF-A0A084H237-F1
#
_cell.length_a   1.000
_cell.length_b   1.000
_cell.length_c   1.000
_cell.angle_alpha   90.00
_cell.angle_beta   90.00
_cell.angle_gamma   90.00
#
_symmetry.space_group_name_H-M   'P 1'
#
loop_
_entity.id
_entity.type
_entity.pdbx_description
1 polymer ?
#
loop_
_entity_poly.entity_id
_entity_poly.type
_entity_poly.pdbx_seq_one_letter_code
_entity_poly.pdbx_strand_id
1 'polypeptide(L)'
;MSLSAQNVKLRDLEEKLQRLRTCSSQLSDHQYDFFSSRHLAAEPELTSNTWYGELSNEFNRIRENDIQPAHEEIHMSQFRDVFQVLDQKIQQIMTEINHVKAAIASLEAEERREALLSEKTR
;
A
#
# COMPACT_ATOMS: atom_id res chain seq x y z
N MET A 1 -21.27 -2.31 24.67
CA MET A 1 -20.68 -1.39 23.67
C MET A 1 -21.82 -0.76 22.89
N SER A 2 -21.83 0.56 22.67
CA SER A 2 -22.93 1.24 21.98
C SER A 2 -22.85 1.03 20.45
N LEU A 3 -24.01 0.90 19.79
CA LEU A 3 -24.13 0.86 18.33
C LEU A 3 -23.44 2.05 17.65
N SER A 4 -23.51 3.25 18.26
CA SER A 4 -22.84 4.44 17.72
C SER A 4 -21.31 4.28 17.69
N ALA A 5 -20.73 3.66 18.72
CA ALA A 5 -19.29 3.43 18.79
C ALA A 5 -18.82 2.43 17.71
N GLN A 6 -19.63 1.42 17.38
CA GLN A 6 -19.32 0.49 16.29
C GLN A 6 -19.42 1.16 14.92
N ASN A 7 -20.41 2.04 14.71
CA ASN A 7 -20.54 2.82 13.48
C ASN A 7 -19.36 3.78 13.26
N VAL A 8 -18.87 4.44 14.32
CA VAL A 8 -17.66 5.27 14.26
C VAL A 8 -16.45 4.42 13.88
N LYS A 9 -16.25 3.28 14.57
CA LYS A 9 -15.16 2.36 14.26
C LYS A 9 -15.22 1.85 12.81
N LEU A 10 -16.40 1.53 12.31
CA LEU A 10 -16.59 1.09 10.94
C LEU A 10 -16.14 2.17 9.95
N ARG A 11 -16.58 3.41 10.16
CA ARG A 11 -16.20 4.55 9.32
C ARG A 11 -14.68 4.76 9.30
N ASP A 12 -14.03 4.69 10.45
CA ASP A 12 -12.57 4.84 10.55
C ASP A 12 -11.82 3.74 9.79
N LEU A 13 -12.32 2.51 9.82
CA LEU A 13 -11.73 1.39 9.09
C LEU A 13 -11.92 1.54 7.57
N GLU A 14 -13.10 1.98 7.13
CA GLU A 14 -13.39 2.23 5.72
C GLU A 14 -12.52 3.38 5.16
N GLU A 15 -12.31 4.45 5.93
CA GLU A 15 -11.38 5.53 5.55
C GLU A 15 -9.93 5.03 5.43
N LYS A 16 -9.46 4.26 6.42
CA LYS A 16 -8.11 3.67 6.39
C LYS A 16 -7.94 2.75 5.17
N LEU A 17 -8.95 1.94 4.86
CA LEU A 17 -8.95 1.07 3.68
C LEU A 17 -8.84 1.88 2.39
N GLN A 18 -9.63 2.95 2.26
CA GLN A 18 -9.57 3.84 1.11
C GLN A 18 -8.18 4.46 0.96
N ARG A 19 -7.61 4.99 2.04
CA ARG A 19 -6.27 5.57 2.05
C ARG A 19 -5.20 4.58 1.62
N LEU A 20 -5.26 3.34 2.10
CA LEU A 20 -4.31 2.28 1.71
C LEU A 20 -4.44 1.93 0.22
N ARG A 21 -5.66 1.84 -0.30
CA ARG A 21 -5.88 1.59 -1.74
C ARG A 21 -5.35 2.74 -2.60
N THR A 22 -5.58 3.98 -2.19
CA THR A 22 -5.02 5.15 -2.88
C THR A 22 -3.50 5.14 -2.85
N CYS A 23 -2.90 4.86 -1.69
CA CYS A 23 -1.46 4.75 -1.55
C CYS A 23 -0.88 3.64 -2.44
N SER A 24 -1.52 2.46 -2.49
CA SER A 24 -1.10 1.36 -3.36
C SER A 24 -1.15 1.75 -4.84
N SER A 25 -2.18 2.48 -5.28
CA SER A 25 -2.28 2.98 -6.65
C SER A 25 -1.15 3.95 -6.97
N GLN A 26 -0.94 4.96 -6.10
CA GLN A 26 0.13 5.95 -6.29
C GLN A 26 1.52 5.31 -6.31
N LEU A 27 1.74 4.31 -5.45
CA LEU A 27 3.00 3.58 -5.41
C LEU A 27 3.22 2.76 -6.69
N SER A 28 2.15 2.23 -7.29
CA SER A 28 2.22 1.53 -8.58
C SER A 28 2.63 2.48 -9.71
N ASP A 29 2.09 3.70 -9.71
CA ASP A 29 2.49 4.73 -10.67
C ASP A 29 3.97 5.10 -10.48
N HIS A 30 4.41 5.28 -9.22
CA HIS A 30 5.81 5.54 -8.91
C HIS A 30 6.75 4.38 -9.30
N GLN A 31 6.33 3.12 -9.16
CA GLN A 31 7.12 1.98 -9.63
C GLN A 31 7.29 2.01 -11.15
N TYR A 32 6.21 2.33 -11.88
CA TYR A 32 6.25 2.46 -13.33
C TYR A 32 7.16 3.61 -13.78
N ASP A 33 7.06 4.77 -13.15
CA ASP A 33 7.92 5.93 -13.43
C ASP A 33 9.38 5.65 -13.09
N PHE A 34 9.64 4.95 -11.98
CA PHE A 34 10.97 4.53 -11.58
C PHE A 34 11.58 3.53 -12.57
N PHE A 35 10.78 2.60 -13.08
CA PHE A 35 11.22 1.67 -14.12
C PHE A 35 11.49 2.38 -15.44
N SER A 36 10.58 3.26 -15.88
CA SER A 36 10.73 3.98 -17.14
C SER A 36 11.95 4.91 -17.13
N SER A 37 12.32 5.48 -15.98
CA SER A 37 13.51 6.31 -15.81
C SER A 37 14.84 5.53 -15.70
N ARG A 38 14.83 4.19 -15.78
CA ARG A 38 16.05 3.36 -15.76
C ARG A 38 17.10 3.82 -16.78
N HIS A 39 16.64 4.20 -17.97
CA HIS A 39 17.51 4.67 -19.04
C HIS A 39 18.30 5.93 -18.65
N LEU A 40 17.79 6.79 -17.76
CA LEU A 40 18.52 7.98 -17.30
C LEU A 40 19.75 7.64 -16.46
N ALA A 41 19.74 6.48 -15.80
CA ALA A 41 20.86 5.97 -15.03
C ALA A 41 21.76 5.02 -15.84
N ALA A 42 21.22 4.39 -16.88
CA ALA A 42 21.89 3.36 -17.67
C ALA A 42 22.39 3.84 -19.05
N GLU A 43 21.87 4.95 -19.58
CA GLU A 43 22.12 5.38 -20.96
C GLU A 43 22.35 6.90 -21.11
N PRO A 44 23.17 7.31 -22.11
CA PRO A 44 24.04 6.45 -22.91
C PRO A 44 25.22 5.92 -22.08
N GLU A 45 25.75 4.76 -22.47
CA GLU A 45 27.03 4.31 -21.92
C GLU A 45 28.13 5.30 -22.30
N LEU A 46 28.74 5.96 -21.30
CA LEU A 46 29.99 6.68 -21.50
C LEU A 46 31.11 5.64 -21.64
N THR A 47 31.18 5.05 -22.83
CA THR A 47 32.19 4.04 -23.17
C THR A 47 33.57 4.69 -23.29
N SER A 48 34.63 3.88 -23.15
CA SER A 48 36.01 4.31 -23.38
C SER A 48 36.26 4.92 -24.77
N ASN A 49 35.33 4.73 -25.71
CA ASN A 49 35.38 5.29 -27.06
C ASN A 49 34.79 6.70 -27.16
N THR A 50 33.96 7.13 -26.19
CA THR A 50 33.33 8.45 -26.13
C THR A 50 33.87 9.32 -24.99
N TRP A 51 34.37 8.72 -23.91
CA TRP A 51 35.02 9.39 -22.80
C TRP A 51 36.14 8.49 -22.24
N TYR A 52 37.37 8.99 -22.17
CA TYR A 52 38.55 8.22 -21.75
C TYR A 52 39.27 8.91 -20.58
N GLY A 53 39.85 8.10 -19.68
CA GLY A 53 40.64 8.57 -18.55
C GLY A 53 40.17 8.00 -17.21
N GLU A 54 40.96 8.23 -16.16
CA GLU A 54 40.72 7.69 -14.82
C GLU A 54 39.35 8.07 -14.24
N LEU A 55 38.91 9.32 -14.45
CA LEU A 55 37.58 9.80 -14.04
C LEU A 55 36.43 9.08 -14.77
N SER A 56 36.63 8.69 -16.04
CA SER A 56 35.62 7.93 -16.79
C SER A 56 35.53 6.49 -16.28
N ASN A 57 36.67 5.88 -15.94
CA ASN A 57 36.70 4.55 -15.33
C ASN A 57 36.03 4.55 -13.94
N GLU A 58 36.29 5.59 -13.13
CA GLU A 58 35.67 5.74 -11.82
C GLU A 58 34.17 5.97 -11.92
N PHE A 59 33.72 6.82 -12.86
CA PHE A 59 32.30 7.03 -13.13
C PHE A 59 31.59 5.73 -13.54
N ASN A 60 32.16 4.98 -14.49
CA ASN A 60 31.58 3.70 -14.94
C ASN A 60 31.52 2.69 -13.80
N ARG A 61 32.57 2.64 -12.96
CA ARG A 61 32.59 1.78 -11.78
C ARG A 61 31.47 2.12 -10.80
N ILE A 62 31.24 3.39 -10.47
CA ILE A 62 30.15 3.81 -9.58
C ILE A 62 28.79 3.45 -10.20
N ARG A 63 28.63 3.70 -11.50
CA ARG A 63 27.39 3.41 -12.21
C ARG A 63 27.05 1.92 -12.22
N GLU A 64 28.02 1.07 -12.53
CA GLU A 64 27.83 -0.39 -12.65
C GLU A 64 27.75 -1.09 -11.29
N ASN A 65 28.51 -0.65 -10.29
CA ASN A 65 28.59 -1.35 -9.01
C ASN A 65 27.67 -0.78 -7.93
N ASP A 66 27.25 0.48 -8.05
CA ASP A 66 26.40 1.11 -7.04
C ASP A 66 25.01 1.48 -7.61
N ILE A 67 24.97 2.25 -8.70
CA ILE A 67 23.70 2.83 -9.21
C ILE A 67 22.80 1.76 -9.84
N GLN A 68 23.32 0.95 -10.75
CA GLN A 68 22.55 -0.11 -11.43
C GLN A 68 22.00 -1.15 -10.44
N PRO A 69 22.82 -1.71 -9.52
CA PRO A 69 22.32 -2.69 -8.55
C PRO A 69 21.28 -2.08 -7.60
N ALA A 70 21.47 -0.84 -7.15
CA ALA A 70 20.48 -0.16 -6.31
C ALA A 70 19.16 0.07 -7.05
N HIS A 71 19.21 0.44 -8.34
CA HIS A 71 18.01 0.58 -9.17
C HIS A 71 17.27 -0.75 -9.31
N GLU A 72 18.00 -1.83 -9.58
CA GLU A 72 17.42 -3.17 -9.68
C GLU A 72 16.84 -3.66 -8.36
N GLU A 73 17.53 -3.43 -7.24
CA GLU A 73 17.06 -3.79 -5.91
C GLU A 73 15.75 -3.08 -5.55
N ILE A 74 15.69 -1.77 -5.77
CA ILE A 74 14.49 -0.97 -5.52
C ILE A 74 13.34 -1.49 -6.38
N HIS A 75 13.58 -1.65 -7.69
CA HIS A 75 12.57 -2.07 -8.65
C HIS A 75 12.05 -3.50 -8.40
N MET A 76 12.94 -4.44 -8.05
CA MET A 76 12.61 -5.86 -7.94
C MET A 76 12.17 -6.31 -6.54
N SER A 77 12.83 -5.80 -5.50
CA SER A 77 12.63 -6.25 -4.11
C SER A 77 11.84 -5.22 -3.31
N GLN A 78 12.34 -3.99 -3.20
CA GLN A 78 11.77 -3.04 -2.23
C GLN A 78 10.31 -2.67 -2.55
N PHE A 79 9.98 -2.42 -3.83
CA PHE A 79 8.58 -2.22 -4.22
C PHE A 79 7.72 -3.45 -3.92
N ARG A 80 8.19 -4.64 -4.27
CA ARG A 80 7.47 -5.90 -4.03
C ARG A 80 7.16 -6.10 -2.55
N ASP A 81 8.16 -5.89 -1.69
CA ASP A 81 8.04 -6.06 -0.25
C ASP A 81 7.02 -5.08 0.33
N VAL A 82 7.04 -3.81 -0.12
CA VAL A 82 6.07 -2.80 0.30
C VAL A 82 4.65 -3.15 -0.18
N PHE A 83 4.48 -3.59 -1.43
CA PHE A 83 3.17 -4.02 -1.94
C PHE A 83 2.62 -5.21 -1.14
N GLN A 84 3.47 -6.18 -0.81
CA GLN A 84 3.07 -7.32 0.02
C GLN A 84 2.57 -6.87 1.40
N VAL A 85 3.27 -5.92 2.04
CA VAL A 85 2.86 -5.36 3.33
C VAL A 85 1.53 -4.59 3.21
N LEU A 86 1.35 -3.80 2.15
CA LEU A 86 0.11 -3.08 1.87
C LEU A 86 -1.07 -4.04 1.68
N ASP A 87 -0.90 -5.09 0.87
CA ASP A 87 -1.92 -6.09 0.61
C ASP A 87 -2.31 -6.83 1.89
N GLN A 88 -1.34 -7.26 2.69
CA GLN A 88 -1.60 -7.88 3.99
C GLN A 88 -2.42 -6.95 4.90
N LYS A 89 -2.09 -5.65 4.91
CA LYS A 89 -2.80 -4.68 5.74
C LYS A 89 -4.22 -4.42 5.24
N ILE A 90 -4.41 -4.36 3.93
CA ILE A 90 -5.72 -4.25 3.27
C ILE A 90 -6.60 -5.44 3.66
N GLN A 91 -6.09 -6.67 3.55
CA GLN A 91 -6.83 -7.89 3.91
C GLN A 91 -7.19 -7.93 5.40
N GLN A 92 -6.26 -7.50 6.27
CA GLN A 92 -6.52 -7.39 7.70
C GLN A 92 -7.67 -6.42 8.00
N ILE A 93 -7.64 -5.22 7.42
CA ILE A 93 -8.68 -4.20 7.63
C ILE A 93 -10.02 -4.67 7.05
N MET A 94 -10.04 -5.32 5.88
CA MET A 94 -11.26 -5.87 5.29
C MET A 94 -11.91 -6.92 6.21
N THR A 95 -11.09 -7.78 6.81
CA THR A 95 -11.57 -8.78 7.78
C THR A 95 -12.14 -8.10 9.03
N GLU A 96 -11.47 -7.06 9.53
CA GLU A 96 -11.96 -6.28 10.68
C GLU A 96 -13.28 -5.57 10.36
N ILE A 97 -13.42 -4.97 9.18
CA ILE A 97 -14.68 -4.37 8.70
C ILE A 97 -15.80 -5.40 8.72
N ASN A 98 -15.58 -6.60 8.18
CA ASN A 98 -16.59 -7.65 8.16
C ASN A 98 -17.02 -8.05 9.58
N HIS A 99 -16.06 -8.16 10.50
CA HIS A 99 -16.35 -8.46 11.90
C HIS A 99 -17.19 -7.36 12.57
N VAL A 100 -16.84 -6.08 12.34
CA VAL A 100 -17.61 -4.94 12.87
C VAL A 100 -19.01 -4.89 12.27
N LYS A 101 -19.18 -5.14 10.96
CA LYS A 101 -20.50 -5.19 10.32
C LYS A 101 -21.39 -6.29 10.90
N ALA A 102 -20.82 -7.47 11.17
CA ALA A 102 -21.55 -8.56 11.83
C ALA A 102 -21.98 -8.18 13.25
N ALA A 103 -21.11 -7.50 14.00
CA ALA A 103 -21.42 -7.03 15.35
C ALA A 103 -22.54 -5.97 15.34
N ILE A 104 -22.52 -5.03 14.38
CA ILE A 104 -23.58 -4.03 14.19
C ILE A 104 -24.91 -4.72 13.93
N ALA A 105 -24.95 -5.65 12.97
CA ALA A 105 -26.17 -6.37 12.62
C ALA A 105 -26.76 -7.14 13.81
N SER A 106 -25.91 -7.72 14.66
CA SER A 106 -26.33 -8.40 15.88
C SER A 106 -26.93 -7.43 16.90
N LEU A 107 -26.31 -6.27 17.11
CA LEU A 107 -26.82 -5.26 18.05
C LEU A 107 -28.16 -4.70 17.58
N GLU A 108 -28.30 -4.37 16.31
CA GLU A 108 -29.56 -3.89 15.74
C GLU A 108 -30.68 -4.94 15.83
N ALA A 109 -30.35 -6.22 15.66
CA ALA A 109 -31.33 -7.29 15.81
C ALA A 109 -31.83 -7.39 17.26
N GLU A 110 -30.96 -7.18 18.24
CA GLU A 110 -31.32 -7.20 19.65
C GLU A 110 -32.18 -5.99 20.04
N GLU A 111 -31.79 -4.77 19.63
CA GLU A 111 -32.59 -3.56 19.86
C GLU A 111 -34.00 -3.69 19.26
N ARG A 112 -34.13 -4.28 18.06
CA ARG A 112 -35.44 -4.56 17.44
C ARG A 112 -36.27 -5.55 18.25
N ARG A 113 -35.66 -6.60 18.80
CA ARG A 113 -36.38 -7.59 19.64
C ARG A 113 -36.86 -6.97 20.94
N GLU A 114 -36.01 -6.19 21.60
CA GLU A 114 -36.37 -5.48 22.83
C GLU A 114 -37.51 -4.50 22.61
N ALA A 115 -37.48 -3.74 21.50
CA ALA A 115 -38.56 -2.84 21.12
C ALA A 115 -39.90 -3.58 20.96
N LEU A 116 -39.92 -4.70 20.22
CA LEU A 116 -41.11 -5.52 20.01
C LEU A 116 -41.65 -6.14 21.31
N LEU A 117 -40.77 -6.55 22.23
CA LEU A 117 -41.15 -7.05 23.55
C LEU A 117 -41.77 -5.94 24.41
N SER A 118 -41.19 -4.73 24.39
CA SER A 118 -41.71 -3.59 25.13
C SER A 118 -43.09 -3.15 24.65
N GLU A 119 -43.35 -3.25 23.35
CA GLU A 119 -44.64 -2.89 22.74
C GLU A 119 -45.73 -3.92 23.03
N LYS A 120 -45.37 -5.21 23.12
CA LYS A 120 -46.31 -6.29 23.46
C LYS A 120 -46.71 -6.34 24.95
N THR A 121 -45.93 -5.70 25.81
CA THR A 121 -46.14 -5.71 27.27
C THR A 121 -46.94 -4.50 27.76
N ARG A 122 -47.37 -3.61 26.85
CA ARG A 122 -48.16 -2.41 27.11
C ARG A 122 -49.61 -2.58 26.65
#